data_AF-A0A2V9REK2-F1
#
_entry.id   AF-A0A2V9REK2-F1
#
_cell.length_a   1.000
_cell.length_b   1.000
_cell.length_c   1.000
_cell.angle_alpha   90.00
_cell.angle_beta   90.00
_cell.angle_gamma   90.00
#
_symmetry.space_group_name_H-M   'P 1'
#
loop_
_entity.id
_entity.type
_entity.pdbx_description
1 polymer ?
#
loop_
_entity_poly.entity_id
_entity_poly.type
_entity_poly.pdbx_seq_one_letter_code
_entity_poly.pdbx_strand_id
1 'polypeptide(L)' 'MPELPEVETIRRGLAEKVLHKTIERVEVRCSRIILHPQPPELERALAHQTIKE' A
#
# COMPACT_ATOMS: atom_id res chain seq x y z
N MET A 1 17.36 -6.88 2.03
CA MET A 1 15.96 -6.99 2.48
C MET A 1 15.95 -6.60 3.94
N PRO A 2 15.08 -5.68 4.38
CA PRO A 2 15.01 -5.30 5.78
C PRO A 2 14.58 -6.49 6.64
N GLU A 3 15.06 -6.52 7.87
CA GLU A 3 14.72 -7.54 8.87
C GLU A 3 13.44 -7.18 9.64
N LEU A 4 12.90 -8.14 10.39
CA LEU A 4 11.67 -7.97 11.16
C LEU A 4 11.66 -6.71 12.05
N PRO A 5 12.74 -6.35 12.78
CA PRO A 5 12.76 -5.13 13.60
C PRO A 5 12.59 -3.85 12.78
N GLU A 6 13.17 -3.80 11.59
CA GLU A 6 13.07 -2.65 10.69
C GLU A 6 11.66 -2.54 10.10
N VAL A 7 11.06 -3.68 9.72
CA VAL A 7 9.69 -3.74 9.20
C VAL A 7 8.68 -3.24 10.24
N GLU A 8 8.82 -3.63 11.51
CA GLU A 8 7.92 -3.18 12.58
C GLU A 8 8.07 -1.68 12.86
N THR A 9 9.29 -1.15 12.77
CA THR A 9 9.55 0.29 12.89
C THR A 9 8.84 1.06 11.79
N ILE A 10 8.91 0.57 10.53
CA ILE A 10 8.21 1.17 9.39
C ILE A 10 6.69 1.04 9.56
N ARG A 11 6.18 -0.11 9.99
CA ARG A 11 4.75 -0.36 10.20
C ARG A 11 4.14 0.66 11.16
N ARG A 12 4.75 0.84 12.34
CA ARG A 12 4.27 1.80 13.35
C ARG A 12 4.29 3.23 12.83
N GLY A 13 5.41 3.65 12.22
CA GLY A 13 5.55 5.00 11.69
C GLY A 13 4.61 5.33 10.53
N LEU A 14 4.23 4.33 9.72
CA LEU A 14 3.23 4.51 8.67
C LEU A 14 1.81 4.53 9.24
N ALA A 15 1.49 3.63 10.18
CA ALA A 15 0.15 3.55 10.77
C ALA A 15 -0.32 4.89 11.34
N GLU A 16 0.55 5.60 12.08
CA GLU A 16 0.28 6.94 12.62
C GLU A 16 -0.07 7.99 11.55
N LYS A 17 0.41 7.80 10.32
CA LYS A 17 0.30 8.78 9.23
C LYS A 17 -0.77 8.46 8.21
N VAL A 18 -1.15 7.19 8.05
CA VAL A 18 -2.00 6.75 6.93
C VAL A 18 -3.28 6.04 7.34
N LEU A 19 -3.41 5.58 8.59
CA LEU A 19 -4.65 4.94 9.03
C LEU A 19 -5.86 5.86 8.83
N HIS A 20 -6.97 5.25 8.42
CA HIS A 20 -8.26 5.91 8.13
C HIS A 20 -8.25 6.91 6.96
N LYS A 21 -7.13 7.11 6.27
CA LYS A 21 -7.13 7.87 5.02
C LYS A 21 -7.79 7.07 3.90
N THR A 22 -8.50 7.79 3.03
CA THR A 22 -9.06 7.25 1.80
C THR A 22 -8.07 7.44 0.65
N ILE A 23 -7.81 6.39 -0.10
CA ILE A 23 -6.96 6.43 -1.29
C ILE A 23 -7.73 7.13 -2.40
N GLU A 24 -7.22 8.25 -2.91
CA GLU A 24 -7.87 8.94 -4.04
C GLU A 24 -7.66 8.18 -5.36
N ARG A 25 -6.42 7.80 -5.65
CA ARG A 25 -6.01 7.09 -6.86
C ARG A 25 -4.70 6.34 -6.65
N VAL A 26 -4.44 5.34 -7.48
CA VAL A 26 -3.19 4.56 -7.51
C VAL A 26 -2.61 4.63 -8.91
N GLU A 27 -1.28 4.75 -9.01
CA GLU A 27 -0.55 4.72 -10.29
C GLU A 27 0.58 3.69 -10.22
N VAL A 28 0.51 2.66 -11.05
CA VAL A 28 1.57 1.65 -11.14
C VAL A 28 2.54 1.99 -12.28
N ARG A 29 3.71 2.51 -11.90
CA ARG A 29 4.77 2.87 -12.86
C ARG A 29 5.82 1.78 -13.09
N CYS A 30 5.75 0.69 -12.33
CA CYS A 30 6.68 -0.43 -12.39
C CYS A 30 5.92 -1.74 -12.19
N SER A 31 5.34 -2.26 -13.28
CA SER A 31 4.45 -3.43 -13.25
C SER A 31 5.11 -4.69 -12.68
N ARG A 32 6.43 -4.86 -12.88
CA ARG A 32 7.19 -6.03 -12.38
C ARG A 32 7.21 -6.19 -10.85
N ILE A 33 6.87 -5.16 -10.08
CA ILE A 33 6.79 -5.23 -8.61
C ILE A 33 5.48 -5.91 -8.17
N ILE A 34 4.44 -5.80 -8.99
CA ILE A 34 3.11 -6.32 -8.65
C ILE A 34 3.04 -7.79 -9.06
N LEU A 35 2.94 -8.68 -8.07
CA LEU A 35 2.80 -10.11 -8.30
C LEU A 35 1.36 -10.49 -8.67
N HIS A 36 0.38 -9.96 -7.95
CA HIS A 36 -1.05 -10.20 -8.15
C HIS A 36 -1.87 -9.19 -7.34
N PRO A 37 -3.03 -8.69 -7.82
CA PRO A 37 -3.61 -8.85 -9.16
C PRO A 37 -2.84 -8.06 -10.24
N GLN A 38 -3.30 -8.07 -11.50
CA GLN A 38 -2.64 -7.28 -12.56
C GLN A 38 -2.74 -5.77 -12.26
N PRO A 39 -1.78 -4.92 -12.70
CA PRO A 39 -1.75 -3.50 -12.32
C PRO A 39 -3.07 -2.73 -12.52
N PRO A 40 -3.81 -2.84 -13.65
CA PRO A 40 -5.07 -2.13 -13.82
C PRO A 40 -6.20 -2.61 -12.90
N GLU A 41 -6.12 -3.84 -12.41
CA GLU A 41 -7.06 -4.40 -11.44
C GLU A 41 -6.72 -3.89 -10.04
N LEU A 42 -5.43 -3.86 -9.69
CA LEU A 42 -4.95 -3.30 -8.42
C LEU A 42 -5.35 -1.83 -8.28
N GLU A 43 -5.13 -1.02 -9.32
CA GLU A 43 -5.45 0.41 -9.30
C GLU A 43 -6.93 0.67 -9.03
N ARG A 44 -7.82 -0.06 -9.72
CA ARG A 44 -9.26 0.03 -9.54
C ARG A 44 -9.72 -0.51 -8.19
N ALA A 45 -9.10 -1.60 -7.71
CA ALA A 45 -9.50 -2.23 -6.45
C ALA A 45 -9.16 -1.37 -5.23
N LEU A 46 -8.06 -0.62 -5.30
CA LEU A 46 -7.57 0.22 -4.19
C LEU A 46 -8.08 1.66 -4.22
N ALA A 47 -8.46 2.18 -5.39
CA ALA A 47 -9.07 3.51 -5.47
C ALA A 47 -10.30 3.60 -4.56
N HIS A 48 -10.41 4.70 -3.83
CA HIS A 48 -11.46 5.02 -2.85
C HIS A 48 -11.56 4.07 -1.65
N GLN A 49 -10.63 3.13 -1.48
CA GLN A 49 -10.56 2.32 -0.27
C GLN A 49 -10.01 3.14 0.90
N THR A 50 -10.45 2.78 2.11
CA THR A 50 -9.93 3.36 3.35
C THR A 50 -8.93 2.41 4.00
N ILE A 51 -7.78 2.93 4.41
CA ILE A 51 -6.73 2.14 5.07
C ILE A 51 -7.20 1.79 6.49
N LYS A 52 -7.19 0.49 6.80
CA LYS A 52 -7.59 -0.09 8.09
C LYS A 52 -6.37 -0.70 8.80
N GLU A 53 -6.52 -0.96 10.08
CA GLU A 53 -5.52 -1.67 10.91
C GLU A 53 -5.40 -3.15 10.52
#